data_AF-H4F6P7-F1
#
_entry.id   AF-H4F6P7-F1
#
_cell.length_a   1.000
_cell.length_b   1.000
_cell.length_c   1.000
_cell.angle_alpha   90.00
_cell.angle_beta   90.00
_cell.angle_gamma   90.00
#
_symmetry.space_group_name_H-M   'P 1'
#
loop_
_entity.id
_entity.type
_entity.pdbx_description
1 polymer ?
#
loop_
_entity_poly.entity_id
_entity_poly.type
_entity_poly.pdbx_seq_one_letter_code
_entity_poly.pdbx_strand_id
1 'polypeptide(L)'
;MGNGFQDAPLKSLDIEAALKHWRNGEGATLTLDMYSHMSTGGGRVFDVDDFARDFYWAVEGKAAGTSVKFETNSIIRAEKNYKSAKYTTDYYYSNPSIEGAYVWGKTSAGFKGVVTVLDNRQLLITGEIRPYNEQFDFARNTWNPPLELARLLGRIWSGDGAGFNIRFVGRGRPIDGIYKLVNPSVLVHVKDREVTYRQAELQSLKDYGALQAERYAALSLEARDERVATRTSTRAPTFRQSENDSMVAYERQKVTETPSFRDSEIKSMRDYERQKAAAT
;
A
#
# COMPACT_ATOMS: atom_id res chain seq x y z
N MET A 1 -6.61 6.08 -24.69
CA MET A 1 -7.02 4.66 -24.71
C MET A 1 -6.46 4.04 -23.45
N GLY A 2 -7.32 3.60 -22.53
CA GLY A 2 -6.92 3.17 -21.18
C GLY A 2 -6.50 1.71 -21.16
N ASN A 3 -5.26 1.43 -20.77
CA ASN A 3 -4.77 0.08 -20.54
C ASN A 3 -5.26 -0.43 -19.18
N GLY A 4 -6.43 -1.07 -19.17
CA GLY A 4 -6.64 -2.48 -18.83
C GLY A 4 -5.96 -3.18 -17.63
N PHE A 5 -5.22 -2.51 -16.75
CA PHE A 5 -4.81 -3.07 -15.46
C PHE A 5 -5.46 -2.23 -14.36
N GLN A 6 -6.54 -2.73 -13.76
CA GLN A 6 -6.81 -2.35 -12.39
C GLN A 6 -5.65 -2.92 -11.58
N ASP A 7 -4.65 -2.08 -11.31
CA ASP A 7 -3.54 -2.45 -10.44
C ASP A 7 -4.12 -3.10 -9.18
N ALA A 8 -3.59 -4.27 -8.84
CA ALA A 8 -4.00 -4.97 -7.64
C ALA A 8 -3.92 -4.01 -6.44
N PRO A 9 -4.89 -4.05 -5.52
CA PRO A 9 -4.90 -3.14 -4.39
C PRO A 9 -3.59 -3.23 -3.63
N LEU A 10 -3.02 -2.07 -3.30
CA LEU A 10 -1.79 -1.99 -2.52
C LEU A 10 -2.02 -2.63 -1.14
N LYS A 11 -1.03 -3.34 -0.61
CA LYS A 11 -1.12 -3.94 0.73
C LYS A 11 -0.67 -3.01 1.85
N SER A 12 0.21 -2.05 1.52
CA SER A 12 0.72 -1.08 2.47
C SER A 12 0.85 0.28 1.79
N LEU A 13 0.75 1.33 2.60
CA LEU A 13 1.01 2.71 2.21
C LEU A 13 1.84 3.35 3.32
N ASP A 14 3.14 3.40 3.10
CA ASP A 14 4.07 4.16 3.95
C ASP A 14 4.23 5.59 3.43
N ILE A 15 5.04 6.39 4.11
CA ILE A 15 5.27 7.78 3.71
C ILE A 15 5.91 7.87 2.33
N GLU A 16 6.87 7.02 1.99
CA GLU A 16 7.58 7.10 0.71
C GLU A 16 6.63 6.83 -0.46
N ALA A 17 5.79 5.80 -0.34
CA ALA A 17 4.76 5.48 -1.31
C ALA A 17 3.70 6.59 -1.42
N ALA A 18 3.26 7.15 -0.28
CA ALA A 18 2.33 8.28 -0.27
C ALA A 18 2.93 9.54 -0.93
N LEU A 19 4.20 9.85 -0.67
CA LEU A 19 4.93 10.96 -1.28
C LEU A 19 5.10 10.76 -2.79
N LYS A 20 5.46 9.55 -3.22
CA LYS A 20 5.60 9.22 -4.64
C LYS A 20 4.27 9.40 -5.37
N HIS A 21 3.16 8.97 -4.76
CA HIS A 21 1.82 9.12 -5.35
C HIS A 21 1.33 10.58 -5.31
N TRP A 22 1.64 11.33 -4.27
CA TRP A 22 1.36 12.78 -4.20
C TRP A 22 2.03 13.55 -5.35
N ARG A 23 3.31 13.26 -5.61
CA ARG A 23 4.11 13.93 -6.65
C ARG A 23 3.71 13.53 -8.07
N ASN A 24 3.50 12.23 -8.30
CA ASN A 24 3.40 11.68 -9.65
C ASN A 24 2.01 11.15 -10.00
N GLY A 25 1.10 11.06 -9.04
CA GLY A 25 -0.21 10.43 -9.20
C GLY A 25 -1.29 11.38 -9.68
N GLU A 26 -1.02 12.68 -9.84
CA GLU A 26 -1.95 13.68 -10.37
C GLU A 26 -3.33 13.71 -9.66
N GLY A 27 -3.36 13.35 -8.36
CA GLY A 27 -4.59 13.25 -7.56
C GLY A 27 -5.44 12.00 -7.82
N ALA A 28 -4.93 11.02 -8.59
CA ALA A 28 -5.60 9.77 -8.85
C ALA A 28 -5.92 9.00 -7.56
N THR A 29 -7.10 8.39 -7.50
CA THR A 29 -7.51 7.59 -6.33
C THR A 29 -6.62 6.36 -6.18
N LEU A 30 -6.03 6.20 -4.99
CA LEU A 30 -5.23 5.05 -4.63
C LEU A 30 -6.15 3.96 -4.06
N THR A 31 -5.99 2.71 -4.53
CA THR A 31 -6.76 1.58 -4.02
C THR A 31 -5.91 0.74 -3.08
N LEU A 32 -6.38 0.53 -1.85
CA LEU A 32 -5.68 -0.20 -0.80
C LEU A 32 -6.49 -1.41 -0.33
N ASP A 33 -5.81 -2.51 -0.03
CA ASP A 33 -6.40 -3.70 0.56
C ASP A 33 -6.87 -3.38 1.99
N MET A 34 -8.17 -3.57 2.21
CA MET A 34 -8.83 -3.19 3.44
C MET A 34 -8.31 -3.98 4.65
N TYR A 35 -8.07 -5.29 4.48
CA TYR A 35 -7.59 -6.13 5.56
C TYR A 35 -6.17 -5.73 5.98
N SER A 36 -5.27 -5.53 5.02
CA SER A 36 -3.90 -5.12 5.26
C SER A 36 -3.81 -3.76 5.95
N HIS A 37 -4.67 -2.81 5.56
CA HIS A 37 -4.80 -1.52 6.24
C HIS A 37 -5.26 -1.69 7.70
N MET A 38 -6.25 -2.53 7.95
CA MET A 38 -6.80 -2.74 9.29
C MET A 38 -5.89 -3.58 10.21
N SER A 39 -5.01 -4.41 9.65
CA SER A 39 -4.07 -5.25 10.41
C SER A 39 -2.72 -4.56 10.64
N THR A 40 -2.20 -3.85 9.65
CA THR A 40 -0.83 -3.30 9.69
C THR A 40 -0.71 -1.81 9.37
N GLY A 41 -1.76 -1.20 8.79
CA GLY A 41 -1.76 0.19 8.33
C GLY A 41 -2.44 1.16 9.30
N GLY A 42 -3.10 2.17 8.72
CA GLY A 42 -3.84 3.21 9.45
C GLY A 42 -4.93 2.65 10.37
N GLY A 43 -5.67 1.65 9.89
CA GLY A 43 -6.82 1.09 10.58
C GLY A 43 -6.50 0.16 11.75
N ARG A 44 -5.21 -0.13 12.02
CA ARG A 44 -4.81 -0.95 13.17
C ARG A 44 -5.16 -0.34 14.52
N VAL A 45 -5.38 0.98 14.54
CA VAL A 45 -5.70 1.76 15.74
C VAL A 45 -7.14 1.56 16.23
N PHE A 46 -8.00 0.99 15.39
CA PHE A 46 -9.37 0.71 15.79
C PHE A 46 -9.45 -0.60 16.55
N ASP A 47 -10.34 -0.69 17.52
CA ASP A 47 -10.75 -1.92 18.18
C ASP A 47 -12.27 -2.04 18.32
N VAL A 48 -12.75 -3.23 18.65
CA VAL A 48 -14.17 -3.50 18.90
C VAL A 48 -14.73 -2.62 20.01
N ASP A 49 -13.89 -2.30 21.01
CA ASP A 49 -14.22 -1.44 22.15
C ASP A 49 -14.56 -0.01 21.72
N ASP A 50 -14.01 0.48 20.60
CA ASP A 50 -14.33 1.81 20.05
C ASP A 50 -15.81 1.95 19.66
N PHE A 51 -16.49 0.82 19.43
CA PHE A 51 -17.89 0.75 19.06
C PHE A 51 -18.81 0.40 20.25
N ALA A 52 -18.26 0.26 21.46
CA ALA A 52 -18.99 -0.15 22.67
C ALA A 52 -20.26 0.67 22.93
N ARG A 53 -20.17 2.00 22.74
CA ARG A 53 -21.30 2.91 22.94
C ARG A 53 -22.42 2.69 21.95
N ASP A 54 -22.08 2.53 20.68
CA ASP A 54 -23.07 2.32 19.63
C ASP A 54 -23.74 0.94 19.81
N PHE A 55 -22.98 -0.07 20.25
CA PHE A 55 -23.52 -1.37 20.60
C PHE A 55 -24.44 -1.31 21.82
N TYR A 56 -24.05 -0.59 22.88
CA TYR A 56 -24.86 -0.39 24.09
C TYR A 56 -26.24 0.16 23.73
N TRP A 57 -26.30 1.33 23.07
CA TRP A 57 -27.58 1.98 22.74
C TRP A 57 -28.42 1.18 21.75
N ALA A 58 -27.78 0.35 20.92
CA ALA A 58 -28.49 -0.52 19.99
C ALA A 58 -29.18 -1.70 20.68
N VAL A 59 -28.68 -2.15 21.84
CA VAL A 59 -29.16 -3.35 22.54
C VAL A 59 -29.77 -3.10 23.91
N GLU A 60 -29.68 -1.87 24.43
CA GLU A 60 -30.26 -1.49 25.71
C GLU A 60 -31.76 -1.82 25.78
N GLY A 61 -32.18 -2.45 26.88
CA GLY A 61 -33.57 -2.85 27.11
C GLY A 61 -34.07 -4.02 26.26
N LYS A 62 -33.22 -4.64 25.42
CA LYS A 62 -33.60 -5.80 24.60
C LYS A 62 -33.42 -7.11 25.36
N ALA A 63 -34.32 -8.07 25.10
CA ALA A 63 -34.24 -9.40 25.67
C ALA A 63 -33.08 -10.22 25.08
N ALA A 64 -32.59 -11.21 25.84
CA ALA A 64 -31.63 -12.18 25.34
C ALA A 64 -32.16 -12.90 24.08
N GLY A 65 -31.25 -13.22 23.16
CA GLY A 65 -31.54 -13.73 21.81
C GLY A 65 -31.82 -12.64 20.77
N THR A 66 -32.01 -11.38 21.17
CA THR A 66 -32.25 -10.30 20.20
C THR A 66 -30.99 -9.97 19.42
N SER A 67 -31.10 -9.95 18.09
CA SER A 67 -30.01 -9.60 17.17
C SER A 67 -30.21 -8.21 16.56
N VAL A 68 -29.14 -7.43 16.46
CA VAL A 68 -29.12 -6.12 15.80
C VAL A 68 -28.06 -6.12 14.71
N LYS A 69 -28.46 -5.74 13.50
CA LYS A 69 -27.55 -5.68 12.34
C LYS A 69 -26.95 -4.28 12.20
N PHE A 70 -25.68 -4.23 11.86
CA PHE A 70 -24.91 -3.01 11.62
C PHE A 70 -24.35 -3.00 10.20
N GLU A 71 -24.36 -1.82 9.58
CA GLU A 71 -23.76 -1.58 8.27
C GLU A 71 -22.90 -0.31 8.28
N THR A 72 -21.90 -0.30 7.40
CA THR A 72 -20.89 0.77 7.32
C THR A 72 -21.28 1.89 6.36
N ASN A 73 -22.10 1.63 5.34
CA ASN A 73 -22.54 2.62 4.35
C ASN A 73 -23.90 3.22 4.70
N SER A 74 -23.99 4.56 4.72
CA SER A 74 -25.23 5.32 4.93
C SER A 74 -26.18 5.33 3.72
N ILE A 75 -25.74 4.84 2.55
CA ILE A 75 -26.60 4.66 1.36
C ILE A 75 -27.36 3.34 1.49
N ILE A 76 -28.18 3.24 2.52
CA ILE A 76 -29.15 2.16 2.67
C ILE A 76 -30.35 2.57 1.82
N ARG A 77 -30.41 2.12 0.57
CA ARG A 77 -31.71 1.94 -0.09
C ARG A 77 -32.45 0.85 0.68
N ALA A 78 -33.32 1.27 1.59
CA ALA A 78 -34.56 0.58 1.95
C ALA A 78 -34.50 -0.80 2.65
N GLU A 79 -33.63 -1.02 3.63
CA GLU A 79 -33.92 -2.04 4.67
C GLU A 79 -33.98 -1.36 6.05
N LYS A 80 -35.19 -1.24 6.60
CA LYS A 80 -35.55 -0.42 7.80
C LYS A 80 -34.90 -0.85 9.13
N ASN A 81 -33.95 -1.79 9.14
CA ASN A 81 -33.53 -2.50 10.36
C ASN A 81 -32.02 -2.47 10.68
N TYR A 82 -31.20 -1.71 9.94
CA TYR A 82 -29.77 -1.59 10.25
C TYR A 82 -29.47 -0.38 11.12
N LYS A 83 -28.49 -0.55 12.03
CA LYS A 83 -27.86 0.53 12.78
C LYS A 83 -26.51 0.87 12.16
N SER A 84 -26.02 2.07 12.46
CA SER A 84 -24.65 2.47 12.15
C SER A 84 -23.84 2.51 13.43
N ALA A 85 -22.60 2.03 13.37
CA ALA A 85 -21.61 2.25 14.41
C ALA A 85 -20.37 2.87 13.75
N LYS A 86 -19.94 4.03 14.24
CA LYS A 86 -18.83 4.79 13.64
C LYS A 86 -17.95 5.39 14.73
N TYR A 87 -16.65 5.17 14.57
CA TYR A 87 -15.64 5.77 15.41
C TYR A 87 -14.66 6.61 14.56
N THR A 88 -14.10 7.65 15.16
CA THR A 88 -13.17 8.56 14.50
C THR A 88 -12.14 9.01 15.52
N THR A 89 -10.86 8.89 15.18
CA THR A 89 -9.74 9.21 16.04
C THR A 89 -8.61 9.84 15.24
N ASP A 90 -7.72 10.55 15.92
CA ASP A 90 -6.45 10.98 15.35
C ASP A 90 -5.44 9.85 15.52
N TYR A 91 -4.83 9.43 14.41
CA TYR A 91 -3.90 8.30 14.39
C TYR A 91 -2.76 8.48 15.39
N TYR A 92 -2.23 9.71 15.52
CA TYR A 92 -1.14 10.02 16.44
C TYR A 92 -1.48 9.75 17.92
N TYR A 93 -2.72 10.02 18.34
CA TYR A 93 -3.13 9.80 19.72
C TYR A 93 -3.32 8.31 20.02
N SER A 94 -3.82 7.54 19.04
CA SER A 94 -4.00 6.09 19.19
C SER A 94 -2.72 5.30 18.92
N ASN A 95 -1.76 5.87 18.19
CA ASN A 95 -0.46 5.28 17.92
C ASN A 95 0.57 6.41 17.69
N PRO A 96 1.50 6.66 18.64
CA PRO A 96 2.42 7.80 18.62
C PRO A 96 3.59 7.63 17.62
N SER A 97 3.28 7.18 16.40
CA SER A 97 4.17 7.16 15.25
C SER A 97 3.94 8.43 14.44
N ILE A 98 4.95 9.30 14.40
CA ILE A 98 4.96 10.51 13.54
C ILE A 98 4.75 10.10 12.08
N GLU A 99 5.37 9.01 11.67
CA GLU A 99 5.32 8.53 10.30
C GLU A 99 3.91 8.12 9.87
N GLY A 100 3.26 7.27 10.67
CA GLY A 100 1.88 6.86 10.39
C GLY A 100 0.90 8.03 10.53
N ALA A 101 1.11 8.94 11.49
CA ALA A 101 0.28 10.13 11.63
C ALA A 101 0.35 11.05 10.40
N TYR A 102 1.51 11.10 9.74
CA TYR A 102 1.70 11.89 8.52
C TYR A 102 0.88 11.37 7.34
N VAL A 103 0.73 10.04 7.23
CA VAL A 103 -0.08 9.40 6.19
C VAL A 103 -1.57 9.46 6.55
N TRP A 104 -1.92 8.96 7.73
CA TRP A 104 -3.30 8.63 8.09
C TRP A 104 -4.05 9.75 8.80
N GLY A 105 -3.34 10.71 9.43
CA GLY A 105 -3.94 11.88 10.07
C GLY A 105 -5.13 11.51 10.97
N LYS A 106 -6.30 12.06 10.65
CA LYS A 106 -7.57 11.69 11.27
C LYS A 106 -8.23 10.57 10.46
N THR A 107 -8.41 9.42 11.11
CA THR A 107 -8.97 8.21 10.49
C THR A 107 -10.34 7.88 11.07
N SER A 108 -11.17 7.15 10.31
CA SER A 108 -12.47 6.68 10.79
C SER A 108 -12.81 5.29 10.29
N ALA A 109 -13.48 4.52 11.14
CA ALA A 109 -13.96 3.19 10.82
C ALA A 109 -15.40 3.00 11.29
N GLY A 110 -16.06 2.00 10.72
CA GLY A 110 -17.37 1.55 11.14
C GLY A 110 -17.43 0.03 11.29
N PHE A 111 -18.43 -0.45 12.00
CA PHE A 111 -18.68 -1.88 12.15
C PHE A 111 -19.75 -2.36 11.17
N LYS A 112 -19.50 -3.49 10.51
CA LYS A 112 -20.47 -4.22 9.68
C LYS A 112 -20.63 -5.62 10.25
N GLY A 113 -21.83 -5.99 10.68
CA GLY A 113 -22.05 -7.30 11.28
C GLY A 113 -23.32 -7.39 12.10
N VAL A 114 -23.32 -8.32 13.05
CA VAL A 114 -24.45 -8.59 13.94
C VAL A 114 -23.97 -8.58 15.39
N VAL A 115 -24.74 -7.91 16.23
CA VAL A 115 -24.61 -7.95 17.68
C VAL A 115 -25.83 -8.66 18.26
N THR A 116 -25.62 -9.75 18.98
CA THR A 116 -26.68 -10.54 19.60
C THR A 116 -26.60 -10.44 21.11
N VAL A 117 -27.71 -10.10 21.77
CA VAL A 117 -27.81 -10.07 23.22
C VAL A 117 -27.80 -11.51 23.75
N LEU A 118 -26.88 -11.80 24.65
CA LEU A 118 -26.85 -13.05 25.40
C LEU A 118 -27.37 -12.82 26.82
N ASP A 119 -27.55 -13.91 27.56
CA ASP A 119 -27.82 -13.82 29.00
C ASP A 119 -26.68 -13.10 29.74
N ASN A 120 -26.98 -12.53 30.91
CA ASN A 120 -25.99 -11.89 31.79
C ASN A 120 -25.27 -10.66 31.19
N ARG A 121 -25.95 -9.89 30.33
CA ARG A 121 -25.40 -8.66 29.69
C ARG A 121 -24.16 -8.91 28.83
N GLN A 122 -24.03 -10.11 28.29
CA GLN A 122 -23.01 -10.43 27.29
C GLN A 122 -23.56 -10.18 25.89
N LEU A 123 -22.65 -9.92 24.95
CA LEU A 123 -22.94 -9.70 23.55
C LEU A 123 -22.10 -10.69 22.74
N LEU A 124 -22.76 -11.43 21.85
CA LEU A 124 -22.08 -12.13 20.76
C LEU A 124 -21.94 -11.14 19.61
N ILE A 125 -20.70 -10.82 19.24
CA ILE A 125 -20.39 -9.87 18.17
C ILE A 125 -19.72 -10.65 17.05
N THR A 126 -20.34 -10.65 15.87
CA THR A 126 -19.80 -11.30 14.66
C THR A 126 -19.86 -10.31 13.50
N GLY A 127 -18.72 -9.97 12.90
CA GLY A 127 -18.66 -8.99 11.82
C GLY A 127 -17.26 -8.57 11.42
N GLU A 128 -17.14 -7.36 10.90
CA GLU A 128 -15.88 -6.74 10.47
C GLU A 128 -15.83 -5.27 10.87
N ILE A 129 -14.66 -4.81 11.33
CA ILE A 129 -14.33 -3.37 11.38
C ILE A 129 -13.82 -2.96 10.00
N ARG A 130 -14.41 -1.92 9.42
CA ARG A 130 -14.10 -1.45 8.07
C ARG A 130 -13.74 0.03 8.10
N PRO A 131 -12.65 0.47 7.46
CA PRO A 131 -12.33 1.87 7.34
C PRO A 131 -13.34 2.55 6.40
N TYR A 132 -13.62 3.83 6.65
CA TYR A 132 -14.24 4.69 5.66
C TYR A 132 -13.20 5.09 4.61
N ASN A 133 -13.64 5.55 3.43
CA ASN A 133 -12.71 6.14 2.48
C ASN A 133 -11.99 7.32 3.14
N GLU A 134 -10.69 7.40 2.90
CA GLU A 134 -9.81 8.41 3.47
C GLU A 134 -9.31 9.34 2.37
N GLN A 135 -8.76 10.48 2.77
CA GLN A 135 -8.09 11.41 1.88
C GLN A 135 -6.68 11.61 2.41
N PHE A 136 -5.71 11.57 1.50
CA PHE A 136 -4.36 12.03 1.77
C PHE A 136 -4.18 13.44 1.18
N ASP A 137 -3.86 14.40 2.05
CA ASP A 137 -3.48 15.74 1.63
C ASP A 137 -2.57 16.39 2.67
N PHE A 138 -1.38 16.87 2.25
CA PHE A 138 -0.46 17.59 3.15
C PHE A 138 -1.05 18.87 3.75
N ALA A 139 -2.04 19.48 3.10
CA ALA A 139 -2.75 20.61 3.66
C ALA A 139 -3.75 20.20 4.76
N ARG A 140 -4.18 18.93 4.83
CA ARG A 140 -5.30 18.46 5.66
C ARG A 140 -4.94 17.44 6.73
N ASN A 141 -3.99 16.52 6.49
CA ASN A 141 -3.75 15.38 7.38
C ASN A 141 -2.89 15.69 8.62
N THR A 142 -2.38 16.92 8.76
CA THR A 142 -1.56 17.35 9.90
C THR A 142 -2.36 18.28 10.83
N TRP A 143 -3.11 17.71 11.78
CA TRP A 143 -3.88 18.45 12.80
C TRP A 143 -3.23 18.38 14.20
N ASN A 144 -1.90 18.42 14.28
CA ASN A 144 -1.18 18.46 15.56
C ASN A 144 -0.11 19.59 15.52
N PRO A 145 -0.07 20.52 16.50
CA PRO A 145 0.90 21.63 16.53
C PRO A 145 2.38 21.26 16.27
N PRO A 146 2.96 20.18 16.86
CA PRO A 146 4.31 19.73 16.52
C PRO A 146 4.47 19.24 15.06
N LEU A 147 3.39 18.81 14.40
CA LEU A 147 3.39 18.41 13.00
C LEU A 147 3.19 19.59 12.03
N GLU A 148 2.85 20.79 12.52
CA GLU A 148 2.76 21.97 11.65
C GLU A 148 4.13 22.46 11.16
N LEU A 149 5.17 22.34 11.97
CA LEU A 149 6.54 22.62 11.52
C LEU A 149 7.02 21.57 10.51
N ALA A 150 6.67 20.30 10.74
CA ALA A 150 6.87 19.22 9.79
C ALA A 150 6.02 19.38 8.51
N ARG A 151 4.87 20.07 8.56
CA ARG A 151 4.05 20.45 7.39
C ARG A 151 4.78 21.48 6.53
N LEU A 152 5.37 22.51 7.15
CA LEU A 152 6.11 23.55 6.43
C LEU A 152 7.36 22.96 5.78
N LEU A 153 8.17 22.22 6.55
CA LEU A 153 9.37 21.56 6.03
C LEU A 153 9.02 20.47 5.03
N GLY A 154 8.01 19.65 5.34
CA GLY A 154 7.50 18.60 4.49
C GLY A 154 7.03 19.12 3.15
N ARG A 155 6.24 20.20 3.09
CA ARG A 155 5.79 20.82 1.83
C ARG A 155 6.96 21.39 1.01
N ILE A 156 7.95 22.00 1.67
CA ILE A 156 9.17 22.51 1.01
C ILE A 156 10.00 21.36 0.44
N TRP A 157 10.12 20.25 1.16
CA TRP A 157 10.93 19.09 0.76
C TRP A 157 10.20 18.15 -0.22
N SER A 158 8.88 18.06 -0.11
CA SER A 158 8.03 17.20 -0.95
C SER A 158 7.74 17.83 -2.31
N GLY A 159 7.83 19.14 -2.48
CA GLY A 159 7.60 19.81 -3.76
C GLY A 159 6.12 19.82 -4.17
N ASP A 160 5.86 20.26 -5.39
CA ASP A 160 4.49 20.34 -5.92
C ASP A 160 3.87 18.95 -6.09
N GLY A 161 2.59 18.82 -5.73
CA GLY A 161 1.81 17.60 -5.92
C GLY A 161 0.35 17.81 -5.54
N ALA A 162 -0.43 16.73 -5.64
CA ALA A 162 -1.87 16.77 -5.49
C ALA A 162 -2.39 15.74 -4.48
N GLY A 163 -3.33 16.17 -3.64
CA GLY A 163 -4.01 15.29 -2.71
C GLY A 163 -4.85 14.25 -3.44
N PHE A 164 -5.01 13.07 -2.83
CA PHE A 164 -5.68 11.95 -3.44
C PHE A 164 -6.59 11.22 -2.46
N ASN A 165 -7.62 10.56 -2.99
CA ASN A 165 -8.49 9.71 -2.20
C ASN A 165 -7.87 8.32 -2.05
N ILE A 166 -8.10 7.70 -0.90
CA ILE A 166 -7.75 6.32 -0.61
C ILE A 166 -9.06 5.53 -0.53
N ARG A 167 -9.21 4.58 -1.47
CA ARG A 167 -10.33 3.67 -1.53
C ARG A 167 -9.92 2.31 -1.01
N PHE A 168 -10.65 1.81 -0.02
CA PHE A 168 -10.42 0.49 0.55
C PHE A 168 -11.27 -0.56 -0.15
N VAL A 169 -10.66 -1.69 -0.52
CA VAL A 169 -11.35 -2.81 -1.18
C VAL A 169 -11.10 -4.12 -0.43
N GLY A 170 -12.07 -5.04 -0.51
CA GLY A 170 -11.99 -6.32 0.18
C GLY A 170 -12.75 -6.36 1.52
N ARG A 171 -12.25 -7.19 2.44
CA ARG A 171 -12.83 -7.44 3.76
C ARG A 171 -12.16 -6.61 4.83
N GLY A 172 -12.92 -6.21 5.85
CA GLY A 172 -12.39 -5.54 7.02
C GLY A 172 -11.68 -6.49 7.97
N ARG A 173 -11.32 -6.00 9.17
CA ARG A 173 -10.77 -6.85 10.23
C ARG A 173 -11.90 -7.64 10.88
N PRO A 174 -11.85 -8.98 10.86
CA PRO A 174 -12.93 -9.80 11.42
C PRO A 174 -13.00 -9.65 12.94
N ILE A 175 -14.22 -9.72 13.45
CA ILE A 175 -14.54 -9.87 14.87
C ILE A 175 -15.47 -11.07 14.98
N ASP A 176 -15.16 -12.01 15.86
CA ASP A 176 -16.11 -13.04 16.29
C ASP A 176 -15.80 -13.44 17.74
N GLY A 177 -16.64 -13.00 18.67
CA GLY A 177 -16.36 -13.23 20.07
C GLY A 177 -17.52 -12.85 20.98
N ILE A 178 -17.39 -13.25 22.24
CA ILE A 178 -18.32 -12.88 23.31
C ILE A 178 -17.68 -11.79 24.13
N TYR A 179 -18.41 -10.69 24.27
CA TYR A 179 -17.99 -9.50 24.98
C TYR A 179 -18.95 -9.21 26.13
N LYS A 180 -18.42 -8.71 27.24
CA LYS A 180 -19.22 -8.26 28.37
C LYS A 180 -19.26 -6.74 28.35
N LEU A 181 -20.48 -6.20 28.37
CA LEU A 181 -20.69 -4.76 28.46
C LEU A 181 -20.64 -4.36 29.95
N VAL A 182 -19.55 -3.72 30.36
CA VAL A 182 -19.35 -3.31 31.76
C VAL A 182 -20.06 -1.99 32.04
N ASN A 183 -20.01 -1.07 31.08
CA ASN A 183 -20.72 0.20 31.07
C ASN A 183 -20.94 0.64 29.60
N PRO A 184 -21.64 1.77 29.32
CA PRO A 184 -21.91 2.21 27.96
C PRO A 184 -20.69 2.52 27.09
N SER A 185 -19.47 2.49 27.62
CA SER A 185 -18.24 2.83 26.87
C SER A 185 -17.18 1.74 26.95
N VAL A 186 -17.43 0.63 27.65
CA VAL A 186 -16.43 -0.40 27.91
C VAL A 186 -17.00 -1.77 27.59
N LEU A 187 -16.42 -2.39 26.57
CA LEU A 187 -16.54 -3.81 26.28
C LEU A 187 -15.31 -4.51 26.86
N VAL A 188 -15.51 -5.73 27.34
CA VAL A 188 -14.43 -6.60 27.77
C VAL A 188 -14.58 -7.92 27.03
N HIS A 189 -13.55 -8.31 26.30
CA HIS A 189 -13.51 -9.61 25.64
C HIS A 189 -13.53 -10.73 26.69
N VAL A 190 -14.54 -11.61 26.62
CA VAL A 190 -14.73 -12.71 27.57
C VAL A 190 -14.14 -14.00 27.03
N LYS A 191 -14.45 -14.32 25.77
CA LYS A 191 -13.97 -15.52 25.09
C LYS A 191 -14.20 -15.41 23.59
N ASP A 192 -13.29 -16.00 22.83
CA ASP A 192 -13.54 -16.33 21.43
C ASP A 192 -14.67 -17.35 21.35
N ARG A 193 -15.37 -17.37 20.22
CA ARG A 193 -16.24 -18.50 19.89
C ARG A 193 -15.32 -19.68 19.54
N GLU A 194 -15.44 -20.83 20.22
CA GLU A 194 -14.67 -22.04 19.88
C GLU A 194 -15.07 -22.56 18.49
N VAL A 195 -14.54 -21.99 17.40
CA VAL A 195 -14.64 -22.52 16.03
C VAL A 195 -13.46 -22.00 15.16
N THR A 196 -12.52 -22.89 14.83
CA THR A 196 -11.90 -23.05 13.49
C THR A 196 -11.17 -21.86 12.80
N TYR A 197 -10.83 -20.75 13.46
CA TYR A 197 -10.07 -19.66 12.81
C TYR A 197 -8.65 -20.03 12.41
N ARG A 198 -7.97 -20.91 13.17
CA ARG A 198 -6.65 -21.42 12.79
C ARG A 198 -6.68 -22.16 11.44
N GLN A 199 -7.77 -22.85 11.11
CA GLN A 199 -7.88 -23.53 9.81
C GLN A 199 -8.17 -22.56 8.68
N ALA A 200 -8.97 -21.51 8.89
CA ALA A 200 -9.21 -20.49 7.87
C ALA A 200 -7.96 -19.61 7.60
N GLU A 201 -7.18 -19.32 8.65
CA GLU A 201 -5.89 -18.62 8.54
C GLU A 201 -4.81 -19.52 7.92
N LEU A 202 -4.73 -20.79 8.32
CA LEU A 202 -3.86 -21.78 7.64
C LEU A 202 -4.27 -21.99 6.18
N GLN A 203 -5.58 -21.97 5.87
CA GLN A 203 -6.06 -22.14 4.52
C GLN A 203 -5.78 -20.89 3.68
N SER A 204 -5.99 -19.68 4.21
CA SER A 204 -5.65 -18.44 3.49
C SER A 204 -4.14 -18.30 3.26
N LEU A 205 -3.31 -18.76 4.21
CA LEU A 205 -1.86 -18.84 4.06
C LEU A 205 -1.44 -19.88 3.01
N LYS A 206 -2.11 -21.04 2.96
CA LYS A 206 -1.89 -22.06 1.92
C LYS A 206 -2.31 -21.60 0.55
N ASP A 207 -3.48 -20.98 0.43
CA ASP A 207 -4.01 -20.43 -0.82
C ASP A 207 -3.10 -19.28 -1.31
N TYR A 208 -2.53 -18.48 -0.40
CA TYR A 208 -1.54 -17.47 -0.73
C TYR A 208 -0.21 -18.07 -1.21
N GLY A 209 0.25 -19.16 -0.57
CA GLY A 209 1.42 -19.91 -1.03
C GLY A 209 1.23 -20.52 -2.43
N ALA A 210 0.03 -21.03 -2.71
CA ALA A 210 -0.32 -21.55 -4.04
C ALA A 210 -0.36 -20.45 -5.11
N LEU A 211 -0.96 -19.29 -4.80
CA LEU A 211 -1.00 -18.13 -5.70
C LEU A 211 0.40 -17.54 -5.99
N GLN A 212 1.29 -17.55 -4.99
CA GLN A 212 2.70 -17.17 -5.18
C GLN A 212 3.39 -18.18 -6.12
N ALA A 213 3.22 -19.48 -5.88
CA ALA A 213 3.80 -20.52 -6.72
C ALA A 213 3.30 -20.45 -8.18
N GLU A 214 2.01 -20.19 -8.41
CA GLU A 214 1.45 -19.98 -9.75
C GLU A 214 2.01 -18.72 -10.42
N ARG A 215 2.16 -17.60 -9.69
CA ARG A 215 2.79 -16.39 -10.23
C ARG A 215 4.26 -16.59 -10.58
N TYR A 216 5.03 -17.29 -9.75
CA TYR A 216 6.41 -17.63 -10.07
C TYR A 216 6.49 -18.57 -11.28
N ALA A 217 5.58 -19.54 -11.40
CA ALA A 217 5.50 -20.42 -12.56
C ALA A 217 5.16 -19.62 -13.83
N ALA A 218 4.18 -18.71 -13.78
CA ALA A 218 3.79 -17.86 -14.90
C ALA A 218 4.91 -16.90 -15.34
N LEU A 219 5.60 -16.24 -14.40
CA LEU A 219 6.77 -15.40 -14.69
C LEU A 219 7.92 -16.23 -15.27
N SER A 220 8.10 -17.48 -14.85
CA SER A 220 9.11 -18.38 -15.42
C SER A 220 8.76 -18.84 -16.85
N LEU A 221 7.47 -18.95 -17.16
CA LEU A 221 6.95 -19.27 -18.49
C LEU A 221 7.06 -18.08 -19.43
N GLU A 222 6.69 -16.87 -18.99
CA GLU A 222 6.90 -15.64 -19.76
C GLU A 222 8.39 -15.37 -20.02
N ALA A 223 9.26 -15.57 -19.04
CA ALA A 223 10.71 -15.47 -19.22
C ALA A 223 11.29 -16.56 -20.15
N ARG A 224 10.62 -17.72 -20.26
CA ARG A 224 10.95 -18.76 -21.25
C ARG A 224 10.48 -18.35 -22.63
N ASP A 225 9.27 -17.84 -22.77
CA ASP A 225 8.68 -17.43 -24.03
C ASP A 225 9.39 -16.21 -24.62
N GLU A 226 9.84 -15.25 -23.79
CA GLU A 226 10.72 -14.15 -24.23
C GLU A 226 12.08 -14.67 -24.73
N ARG A 227 12.69 -15.66 -24.06
CA ARG A 227 13.95 -16.29 -24.51
C ARG A 227 13.78 -17.11 -25.79
N VAL A 228 12.61 -17.72 -25.99
CA VAL A 228 12.29 -18.45 -27.22
C VAL A 228 12.02 -17.45 -28.35
N ALA A 229 11.24 -16.40 -28.12
CA ALA A 229 10.94 -15.34 -29.09
C ALA A 229 12.19 -14.57 -29.54
N THR A 230 13.12 -14.28 -28.63
CA THR A 230 14.43 -13.68 -28.98
C THR A 230 15.33 -14.65 -29.76
N ARG A 231 15.21 -15.97 -29.56
CA ARG A 231 15.91 -16.96 -30.39
C ARG A 231 15.28 -17.17 -31.77
N THR A 232 13.97 -16.98 -31.93
CA THR A 232 13.30 -17.04 -33.24
C THR A 232 13.40 -15.74 -34.05
N SER A 233 13.52 -14.57 -33.40
CA SER A 233 13.68 -13.28 -34.12
C SER A 233 15.12 -12.97 -34.52
N THR A 234 16.11 -13.60 -33.88
CA THR A 234 17.51 -13.46 -34.24
C THR A 234 17.95 -14.68 -35.04
N ARG A 235 17.76 -14.63 -36.37
CA ARG A 235 18.37 -15.62 -37.27
C ARG A 235 19.87 -15.57 -37.03
N ALA A 236 20.45 -16.64 -36.49
CA ALA A 236 21.89 -16.70 -36.26
C ALA A 236 22.61 -16.31 -37.58
N PRO A 237 23.55 -15.35 -37.55
CA PRO A 237 24.28 -14.98 -38.75
C PRO A 237 24.95 -16.24 -39.30
N THR A 238 24.87 -16.42 -40.61
CA THR A 238 25.61 -17.51 -41.26
C THR A 238 27.10 -17.32 -40.99
N PHE A 239 27.88 -18.40 -40.99
CA PHE A 239 29.34 -18.36 -40.75
C PHE A 239 30.05 -17.25 -41.56
N ARG A 240 29.61 -17.01 -42.80
CA ARG A 240 30.11 -15.94 -43.67
C ARG A 240 29.76 -14.52 -43.22
N GLN A 241 28.61 -14.32 -42.58
CA GLN A 241 28.23 -13.03 -41.99
C GLN A 241 29.04 -12.74 -40.73
N SER A 242 29.29 -13.74 -39.87
CA SER A 242 30.13 -13.52 -38.69
C SER A 242 31.59 -13.24 -39.04
N GLU A 243 32.13 -13.83 -40.11
CA GLU A 243 33.48 -13.49 -40.59
C GLU A 243 33.56 -12.04 -41.11
N ASN A 244 32.59 -11.60 -41.91
CA ASN A 244 32.55 -10.23 -42.41
C ASN A 244 32.38 -9.20 -41.29
N ASP A 245 31.50 -9.45 -40.33
CA ASP A 245 31.27 -8.53 -39.21
C ASP A 245 32.50 -8.46 -38.28
N SER A 246 33.24 -9.56 -38.13
CA SER A 246 34.48 -9.60 -37.35
C SER A 246 35.63 -8.85 -38.05
N MET A 247 35.74 -8.97 -39.37
CA MET A 247 36.72 -8.22 -40.17
C MET A 247 36.45 -6.70 -40.14
N VAL A 248 35.18 -6.29 -40.24
CA VAL A 248 34.79 -4.88 -40.13
C VAL A 248 35.06 -4.32 -38.73
N ALA A 249 34.82 -5.12 -37.68
CA ALA A 249 35.16 -4.73 -36.31
C ALA A 249 36.68 -4.56 -36.12
N TYR A 250 37.48 -5.48 -36.67
CA TYR A 250 38.94 -5.40 -36.65
C TYR A 250 39.47 -4.18 -37.41
N GLU A 251 38.94 -3.87 -38.59
CA GLU A 251 39.31 -2.68 -39.36
C GLU A 251 38.95 -1.38 -38.63
N ARG A 252 37.78 -1.31 -37.98
CA ARG A 252 37.38 -0.14 -37.16
C ARG A 252 38.32 0.05 -35.97
N GLN A 253 38.73 -1.04 -35.31
CA GLN A 253 39.64 -0.98 -34.18
C GLN A 253 41.03 -0.49 -34.62
N LYS A 254 41.49 -0.91 -35.81
CA LYS A 254 42.76 -0.46 -36.42
C LYS A 254 42.79 1.04 -36.74
N VAL A 255 41.65 1.65 -37.06
CA VAL A 255 41.53 3.10 -37.29
C VAL A 255 41.51 3.90 -35.98
N THR A 256 41.20 3.26 -34.85
CA THR A 256 40.95 3.96 -33.57
C THR A 256 42.16 3.94 -32.61
N GLU A 257 43.13 3.03 -32.79
CA GLU A 257 44.19 2.78 -31.78
C GLU A 257 45.65 3.06 -32.24
N THR A 258 45.92 3.96 -33.18
CA THR A 258 47.32 4.38 -33.41
C THR A 258 47.46 5.87 -33.69
N PRO A 259 47.71 6.71 -32.66
CA PRO A 259 48.31 8.02 -32.89
C PRO A 259 49.65 7.78 -33.59
N SER A 260 49.88 8.41 -34.73
CA SER A 260 51.17 8.27 -35.41
C SER A 260 52.25 8.87 -34.50
N PHE A 261 53.42 8.23 -34.43
CA PHE A 261 54.56 8.73 -33.63
C PHE A 261 54.90 10.21 -33.93
N ARG A 262 54.59 10.67 -35.16
CA ARG A 262 54.70 12.07 -35.59
C ARG A 262 53.72 13.01 -34.87
N ASP A 263 52.50 12.59 -34.57
CA ASP A 263 51.51 13.44 -33.89
C ASP A 263 51.85 13.64 -32.40
N SER A 264 52.43 12.63 -31.75
CA SER A 264 52.97 12.76 -30.40
C SER A 264 54.21 13.67 -30.33
N GLU A 265 55.07 13.62 -31.36
CA GLU A 265 56.27 14.45 -31.44
C GLU A 265 55.95 15.93 -31.69
N ILE A 266 54.99 16.21 -32.59
CA ILE A 266 54.49 17.58 -32.84
C ILE A 266 53.81 18.16 -31.58
N LYS A 267 53.07 17.35 -30.83
CA LYS A 267 52.41 17.78 -29.61
C LYS A 267 53.43 18.08 -28.50
N SER A 268 54.44 17.21 -28.34
CA SER A 268 55.53 17.42 -27.37
C SER A 268 56.34 18.68 -27.65
N MET A 269 56.65 18.96 -28.92
CA MET A 269 57.37 20.18 -29.34
C MET A 269 56.56 21.45 -29.04
N ARG A 270 55.24 21.44 -29.28
CA ARG A 270 54.36 22.58 -28.97
C ARG A 270 54.23 22.84 -27.47
N ASP A 271 54.19 21.77 -26.68
CA ASP A 271 54.12 21.89 -25.22
C ASP A 271 55.44 22.43 -24.65
N TYR A 272 56.58 22.02 -25.23
CA TYR A 272 57.90 22.57 -24.89
C TYR A 272 58.03 24.07 -25.24
N GLU A 273 57.58 24.49 -26.43
CA GLU A 273 57.62 25.90 -26.82
C GLU A 273 56.74 26.80 -25.94
N ARG A 274 55.57 26.30 -25.51
CA ARG A 274 54.71 27.02 -24.54
C ARG A 274 55.36 27.17 -23.18
N GLN A 275 56.01 26.12 -22.67
CA GLN A 275 56.70 26.20 -21.39
C GLN A 275 57.89 27.15 -21.45
N LYS A 276 58.61 27.18 -22.57
CA LYS A 276 59.71 28.13 -22.81
C LYS A 276 59.21 29.58 -22.86
N ALA A 277 58.09 29.84 -23.53
CA ALA A 277 57.48 31.17 -23.60
C ALA A 277 56.91 31.65 -22.25
N ALA A 278 56.50 30.73 -21.36
CA ALA A 278 56.03 31.06 -20.02
C ALA A 278 57.15 31.29 -19.00
N ALA A 279 58.40 30.95 -19.36
CA ALA A 279 59.59 31.10 -18.52
C ALA A 279 60.45 32.33 -18.90
N THR A 280 59.95 33.19 -19.80
CA THR A 280 60.58 34.47 -20.21
C THR A 280 59.66 35.62 -19.84
#